data_AF-A0A935EHM3-F1
#
_entry.id   AF-A0A935EHM3-F1
#
_cell.length_a   1.000
_cell.length_b   1.000
_cell.length_c   1.000
_cell.angle_alpha   90.00
_cell.angle_beta   90.00
_cell.angle_gamma   90.00
#
_symmetry.space_group_name_H-M   'P 1'
#
loop_
_entity.id
_entity.type
_entity.pdbx_description
1 polymer ?
#
loop_
_entity_poly.entity_id
_entity_poly.type
_entity_poly.pdbx_seq_one_letter_code
_entity_poly.pdbx_strand_id
1 'polypeptide(L)'
;MKYTLFAVAFCLLFGSFAFAQSGEVNIIPRPQSVSQKEGRFTITKETQISVLDKKDRKIAELLNDYLLAEGGLKLKVVSGPLA
;
A
#
# COMPACT_ATOMS: atom_id res chain seq x y z
N MET A 1 -35.38 0.85 -32.61
CA MET A 1 -34.71 1.96 -31.91
C MET A 1 -35.19 2.19 -30.47
N LYS A 2 -36.43 1.84 -30.08
CA LYS A 2 -36.92 2.06 -28.70
C LYS A 2 -36.19 1.19 -27.64
N TYR A 3 -35.89 -0.06 -27.97
CA TYR A 3 -35.23 -1.00 -27.04
C TYR A 3 -33.70 -0.87 -27.00
N THR A 4 -33.09 -0.31 -28.05
CA THR A 4 -31.63 -0.11 -28.10
C THR A 4 -31.17 0.94 -27.10
N LEU A 5 -31.95 2.01 -26.92
CA LEU A 5 -31.66 3.02 -25.90
C LEU A 5 -31.79 2.45 -24.47
N PHE A 6 -32.81 1.62 -24.25
CA PHE A 6 -33.03 0.95 -22.96
C PHE A 6 -31.91 -0.04 -22.64
N ALA A 7 -31.43 -0.81 -23.62
CA ALA A 7 -30.32 -1.74 -23.45
C ALA A 7 -29.01 -1.02 -23.09
N VAL A 8 -28.72 0.13 -23.74
CA VAL A 8 -27.53 0.92 -23.41
C VAL A 8 -27.62 1.51 -22.00
N ALA A 9 -28.77 2.05 -21.62
CA ALA A 9 -29.01 2.57 -20.27
C ALA A 9 -28.87 1.46 -19.21
N PHE A 10 -29.38 0.25 -19.48
CA PHE A 10 -29.27 -0.89 -18.59
C PHE A 10 -27.81 -1.36 -18.42
N CYS A 11 -27.03 -1.42 -19.51
CA CYS A 11 -25.62 -1.79 -19.42
C CYS A 11 -24.78 -0.76 -18.64
N LEU A 12 -25.11 0.54 -18.74
CA LEU A 12 -24.41 1.59 -17.98
C LEU A 12 -24.58 1.47 -16.47
N LEU A 13 -25.67 0.84 -15.98
CA LEU A 13 -25.90 0.63 -14.55
C LEU A 13 -24.93 -0.39 -13.92
N PHE A 14 -24.34 -1.28 -14.71
CA PHE A 14 -23.41 -2.31 -14.21
C PHE A 14 -21.93 -1.90 -14.29
N GLY A 15 -21.59 -0.81 -14.98
CA GLY A 15 -20.21 -0.34 -15.13
C GLY A 15 -19.60 0.26 -13.86
N SER A 16 -20.42 0.71 -12.90
CA SER A 16 -19.98 1.33 -11.65
C SER A 16 -19.39 0.34 -10.64
N PHE A 17 -19.70 -0.97 -10.75
CA PHE A 17 -19.19 -1.99 -9.83
C PHE A 17 -17.75 -2.46 -10.13
N ALA A 18 -17.24 -2.20 -11.34
CA ALA A 18 -15.89 -2.62 -11.73
C ALA A 18 -14.78 -1.86 -11.00
N PHE A 19 -15.05 -0.65 -10.51
CA PHE A 19 -14.07 0.20 -9.83
C PHE A 19 -13.92 -0.10 -8.33
N ALA A 20 -14.68 -1.06 -7.78
CA ALA A 20 -14.65 -1.42 -6.36
C ALA A 20 -13.62 -2.53 -6.03
N GLN A 21 -12.82 -2.98 -7.00
CA GLN A 21 -11.75 -3.95 -6.76
C GLN A 21 -10.55 -3.23 -6.09
N SER A 22 -10.68 -2.92 -4.80
CA SER A 22 -9.52 -2.54 -3.98
C SER A 22 -8.54 -3.70 -3.96
N GLY A 23 -7.29 -3.47 -4.35
CA GLY A 23 -6.26 -4.50 -4.49
C GLY A 23 -6.23 -5.47 -3.30
N GLU A 24 -6.32 -6.76 -3.59
CA GLU A 24 -6.26 -7.82 -2.58
C GLU A 24 -4.89 -7.77 -1.88
N VAL A 25 -4.90 -7.69 -0.55
CA VAL A 25 -3.67 -7.69 0.25
C VAL A 25 -3.14 -9.13 0.30
N ASN A 26 -2.19 -9.44 -0.59
CA ASN A 26 -1.58 -10.76 -0.71
C ASN A 26 -0.46 -10.96 0.34
N ILE A 27 -0.84 -10.98 1.61
CA ILE A 27 0.06 -11.24 2.76
C ILE A 27 -0.29 -12.61 3.35
N ILE A 28 0.73 -13.45 3.57
CA ILE A 28 0.60 -14.79 4.16
C ILE A 28 1.44 -14.85 5.45
N PRO A 29 0.86 -15.25 6.60
CA PRO A 29 -0.57 -15.52 6.80
C PRO A 29 -1.40 -14.24 6.71
N ARG A 30 -2.68 -14.39 6.32
CA ARG A 30 -3.58 -13.24 6.21
C ARG A 30 -3.77 -12.58 7.58
N PRO A 31 -3.64 -11.24 7.68
CA PRO A 31 -3.96 -10.52 8.91
C PRO A 31 -5.41 -10.76 9.33
N GLN A 32 -5.68 -10.75 10.64
CA GLN A 32 -7.03 -10.92 11.20
C GLN A 32 -8.01 -9.83 10.74
N SER A 33 -7.51 -8.60 10.56
CA SER A 33 -8.28 -7.47 10.06
C SER A 33 -7.41 -6.51 9.26
N VAL A 34 -7.99 -5.91 8.21
CA VAL A 34 -7.36 -4.88 7.39
C VAL A 34 -8.42 -3.83 7.07
N SER A 35 -8.10 -2.55 7.31
CA SER A 35 -8.93 -1.41 6.90
C SER A 35 -8.09 -0.53 5.98
N GLN A 36 -8.37 -0.57 4.68
CA GLN A 36 -7.76 0.38 3.75
C GLN A 36 -8.36 1.77 3.97
N LYS A 37 -7.51 2.80 4.00
CA LYS A 37 -7.90 4.20 4.05
C LYS A 37 -7.47 4.87 2.75
N GLU A 38 -8.12 5.98 2.43
CA GLU A 38 -7.73 6.79 1.28
C GLU A 38 -6.35 7.43 1.50
N GLY A 39 -5.57 7.51 0.42
CA GLY A 39 -4.22 8.08 0.43
C GLY A 39 -3.19 7.15 -0.22
N ARG A 40 -1.98 7.67 -0.41
CA ARG A 40 -0.84 6.92 -0.91
C ARG A 40 0.41 7.35 -0.17
N PHE A 41 1.19 6.39 0.28
CA PHE A 41 2.53 6.60 0.81
C PHE A 41 3.55 6.10 -0.20
N THR A 42 4.45 6.98 -0.64
CA THR A 42 5.53 6.64 -1.57
C THR A 42 6.84 6.70 -0.81
N ILE A 43 7.59 5.60 -0.82
CA ILE A 43 8.93 5.56 -0.24
C ILE A 43 9.89 6.24 -1.21
N THR A 44 10.63 7.23 -0.72
CA THR A 44 11.64 7.98 -1.47
C THR A 44 12.98 7.95 -0.76
N LYS A 45 14.03 8.54 -1.35
CA LYS A 45 15.36 8.62 -0.73
C LYS A 45 15.39 9.51 0.52
N GLU A 46 14.43 10.42 0.64
CA GLU A 46 14.27 11.33 1.78
C GLU A 46 13.53 10.67 2.95
N THR A 47 12.88 9.53 2.71
CA THR A 47 12.17 8.77 3.74
C THR A 47 13.16 8.24 4.80
N GLN A 48 12.79 8.30 6.07
CA GLN A 48 13.63 7.88 7.19
C GLN A 48 12.95 6.76 7.98
N ILE A 49 13.75 5.83 8.50
CA ILE A 49 13.29 4.81 9.43
C ILE A 49 13.57 5.32 10.84
N SER A 50 12.51 5.58 11.62
CA SER A 50 12.63 5.97 13.03
C SER A 50 12.68 4.72 13.92
N VAL A 51 13.65 4.66 14.83
CA VAL A 51 13.81 3.55 15.78
C VAL A 51 13.87 4.07 17.22
N LEU A 52 13.24 3.33 18.14
CA LEU A 52 13.17 3.70 19.55
C LEU A 52 14.39 3.20 20.32
N ASP A 53 14.86 1.98 20.02
CA ASP A 53 15.98 1.37 20.73
C ASP A 53 17.02 0.69 19.81
N LYS A 54 18.04 0.10 20.44
CA LYS A 54 19.12 -0.60 19.73
C LYS A 54 18.68 -1.92 19.10
N LYS A 55 17.61 -2.56 19.61
CA LYS A 55 17.07 -3.81 19.03
C LYS A 55 16.34 -3.48 17.74
N ASP A 56 15.54 -2.41 17.74
CA ASP A 56 14.82 -1.92 16.56
C ASP A 56 15.77 -1.53 15.42
N ARG A 57 16.96 -1.01 15.75
CA ARG A 57 17.98 -0.69 14.74
C ARG A 57 18.36 -1.90 13.88
N LYS A 58 18.46 -3.10 14.44
CA LYS A 58 18.75 -4.32 13.67
C LYS A 58 17.61 -4.67 12.71
N ILE A 59 16.36 -4.44 13.13
CA ILE A 59 15.18 -4.66 12.29
C ILE A 59 15.14 -3.62 11.16
N ALA A 60 15.49 -2.35 11.45
CA ALA A 60 15.60 -1.30 10.44
C ALA A 60 16.70 -1.61 9.41
N GLU A 61 17.81 -2.21 9.82
CA GLU A 61 18.86 -2.69 8.92
C GLU A 61 18.36 -3.82 8.02
N LEU A 62 17.64 -4.80 8.58
CA LEU A 62 17.00 -5.87 7.79
C LEU A 62 16.03 -5.32 6.73
N LEU A 63 15.20 -4.34 7.10
CA LEU A 63 14.30 -3.68 6.14
C LEU A 63 15.09 -2.97 5.05
N ASN A 64 16.18 -2.28 5.40
CA ASN A 64 17.05 -1.61 4.44
C ASN A 64 17.70 -2.59 3.45
N ASP A 65 18.13 -3.76 3.92
CA ASP A 65 18.71 -4.79 3.05
C ASP A 65 17.68 -5.28 2.03
N TYR A 66 16.43 -5.48 2.45
CA TYR A 66 15.33 -5.82 1.55
C TYR A 66 15.03 -4.70 0.54
N LEU A 67 14.89 -3.45 1.01
CA LEU A 67 14.61 -2.30 0.15
C LEU A 67 15.73 -2.04 -0.86
N LEU A 68 16.97 -2.34 -0.50
CA LEU A 68 18.12 -2.23 -1.39
C LEU A 68 18.08 -3.33 -2.46
N ALA A 69 17.77 -4.57 -2.09
CA ALA A 69 17.70 -5.70 -3.01
C ALA A 69 16.56 -5.56 -4.02
N GLU A 70 15.36 -5.19 -3.57
CA GLU A 70 14.16 -5.15 -4.42
C GLU A 70 13.94 -3.79 -5.11
N GLY A 71 14.39 -2.70 -4.49
CA GLY A 71 14.07 -1.33 -4.92
C GLY A 71 15.27 -0.40 -5.08
N GLY A 72 16.49 -0.84 -4.78
CA GLY A 72 17.69 -0.02 -4.86
C GLY A 72 17.73 1.15 -3.88
N LEU A 73 16.91 1.11 -2.82
CA LEU A 73 16.80 2.19 -1.83
C LEU A 73 17.48 1.79 -0.52
N LYS A 74 18.27 2.73 0.03
CA LYS A 74 18.82 2.64 1.38
C LYS A 74 18.42 3.88 2.17
N LEU A 75 17.54 3.69 3.15
CA LEU A 75 16.94 4.75 3.95
C LEU A 75 17.81 5.09 5.16
N LYS A 76 17.74 6.36 5.59
CA LYS A 76 18.44 6.81 6.79
C LYS A 76 17.73 6.28 8.04
N VAL A 77 18.47 5.64 8.95
CA VAL A 77 17.96 5.18 10.25
C VAL A 77 18.24 6.22 11.33
N VAL A 78 17.20 6.81 11.90
CA VAL A 78 17.28 7.85 12.93
C VAL A 78 16.71 7.36 14.26
N SER A 79 17.31 7.81 15.36
CA SER A 79 16.75 7.62 16.70
C SER A 79 15.87 8.81 17.03
N GLY A 80 14.60 8.59 17.31
CA GLY A 80 13.67 9.67 17.62
C GLY A 80 12.29 9.13 18.02
N PRO A 81 11.44 9.99 18.63
CA PRO A 81 10.06 9.62 18.89
C PRO A 81 9.35 9.22 17.58
N LEU A 82 8.43 8.27 17.68
CA LEU A 82 7.46 8.04 16.60
C LEU A 82 6.61 9.31 16.52
N ALA A 83 6.69 10.01 15.38
CA ALA A 83 5.90 11.20 15.11
C ALA A 83 4.39 10.88 15.13
#